data_AF-A0A3B0CV76-F1
#
_entry.id   AF-A0A3B0CV76-F1
#
_cell.length_a   1.000
_cell.length_b   1.000
_cell.length_c   1.000
_cell.angle_alpha   90.00
_cell.angle_beta   90.00
_cell.angle_gamma   90.00
#
_symmetry.space_group_name_H-M   'P 1'
#
loop_
_entity.id
_entity.type
_entity.pdbx_description
1 polymer ?
#
loop_
_entity_poly.entity_id
_entity_poly.type
_entity_poly.pdbx_seq_one_letter_code
_entity_poly.pdbx_strand_id
1 'polypeptide(L)'
;MPEASFGENGICAVCRRNPVTRWCDFIIAYNNEFIWVKGSYKAFKEANSGDKYETCDLPMCEKCANKVSRDRHLCPHHMKLHNQRELPDAYQKKRQHEEKRKINTEIWEQSRR
;
A
#
# COMPACT_ATOMS: atom_id res chain seq x y z
N MET A 1 -31.97 -20.68 21.20
CA MET A 1 -31.47 -20.08 19.94
C MET A 1 -30.14 -20.76 19.67
N PRO A 2 -29.97 -21.54 18.60
CA PRO A 2 -28.73 -22.27 18.40
C PRO A 2 -27.66 -21.31 17.91
N GLU A 3 -26.55 -21.31 18.64
CA GLU A 3 -25.33 -20.56 18.37
C GLU A 3 -24.75 -21.06 17.05
N ALA A 4 -24.70 -20.17 16.06
CA ALA A 4 -24.06 -20.46 14.79
C ALA A 4 -22.56 -20.62 15.06
N SER A 5 -22.08 -21.87 15.07
CA SER A 5 -20.67 -22.18 14.90
C SER A 5 -20.25 -21.67 13.53
N PHE A 6 -19.70 -20.45 13.53
CA PHE A 6 -18.97 -19.87 12.41
C PHE A 6 -17.90 -20.88 12.00
N GLY A 7 -18.12 -21.60 10.90
CA GLY A 7 -17.14 -22.54 10.37
C GLY A 7 -15.78 -21.85 10.22
N GLU A 8 -14.71 -22.65 10.31
CA GLU A 8 -13.31 -22.24 10.29
C GLU A 8 -12.89 -21.34 9.11
N ASN A 9 -13.79 -21.06 8.16
CA ASN A 9 -13.71 -19.97 7.19
C ASN A 9 -14.98 -19.12 7.31
N GLY A 10 -14.87 -17.92 7.88
CA GLY A 10 -15.98 -17.01 8.15
C GLY A 10 -16.79 -16.57 6.92
N ILE A 11 -17.68 -15.61 7.13
CA ILE A 11 -18.53 -15.05 6.06
C ILE A 11 -17.77 -13.89 5.38
N CYS A 12 -17.88 -13.76 4.06
CA CYS A 12 -17.29 -12.66 3.32
C CYS A 12 -17.73 -11.30 3.91
N ALA A 13 -16.78 -10.46 4.30
CA ALA A 13 -17.04 -9.15 4.90
C ALA A 13 -17.74 -8.17 3.94
N VAL A 14 -17.59 -8.38 2.62
CA VAL A 14 -18.15 -7.51 1.57
C VAL A 14 -19.63 -7.84 1.31
N CYS A 15 -19.94 -9.09 0.96
CA CYS A 15 -21.30 -9.48 0.58
C CYS A 15 -22.13 -10.06 1.73
N ARG A 16 -21.48 -10.47 2.84
CA ARG A 16 -22.09 -11.09 4.03
C ARG A 16 -22.97 -12.31 3.75
N ARG A 17 -22.75 -12.99 2.63
CA ARG A 17 -23.54 -14.15 2.19
C ARG A 17 -22.71 -15.38 1.87
N ASN A 18 -21.63 -15.20 1.11
CA ASN A 18 -20.79 -16.31 0.66
C ASN A 18 -19.67 -16.62 1.66
N PRO A 19 -19.17 -17.87 1.71
CA PRO A 19 -18.01 -18.23 2.52
C PRO A 19 -16.75 -17.52 2.04
N VAL A 20 -15.80 -17.33 2.95
CA VAL A 20 -14.50 -16.73 2.67
C VAL A 20 -13.62 -17.72 1.92
N THR A 21 -12.99 -17.26 0.86
CA THR A 21 -12.07 -18.04 0.02
C THR A 21 -10.75 -17.32 -0.24
N ARG A 22 -10.70 -16.00 -0.03
CA ARG A 22 -9.58 -15.11 -0.33
C ARG A 22 -9.46 -14.02 0.73
N TRP A 23 -8.28 -13.42 0.81
CA TRP A 23 -7.96 -12.32 1.71
C TRP A 23 -7.48 -11.12 0.88
N CYS A 24 -7.53 -9.93 1.45
CA CYS A 24 -7.11 -8.71 0.77
C CYS A 24 -5.62 -8.44 1.01
N ASP A 25 -4.79 -8.62 -0.01
CA ASP A 25 -3.32 -8.48 0.05
C ASP A 25 -2.84 -7.02 -0.06
N PHE A 26 -3.70 -6.05 0.30
CA PHE A 26 -3.32 -4.64 0.25
C PHE A 26 -2.46 -4.29 1.46
N ILE A 27 -1.27 -3.75 1.23
CA ILE A 27 -0.39 -3.27 2.31
C ILE A 27 -0.92 -1.94 2.83
N ILE A 28 -1.26 -1.89 4.11
CA ILE A 28 -1.79 -0.70 4.79
C ILE A 28 -0.71 0.08 5.55
N ALA A 29 0.35 -0.59 5.99
CA ALA A 29 1.44 0.05 6.71
C ALA A 29 2.79 -0.64 6.43
N TYR A 30 3.85 0.16 6.41
CA TYR A 30 5.23 -0.32 6.44
C TYR A 30 5.83 0.02 7.80
N ASN A 31 6.21 -1.00 8.56
CA ASN A 31 6.77 -0.87 9.91
C ASN A 31 8.31 -0.94 9.88
N ASN A 32 8.90 -0.30 8.87
CA ASN A 32 10.34 -0.21 8.73
C ASN A 32 10.92 0.79 9.73
N GLU A 33 12.05 0.46 10.34
CA GLU A 33 12.75 1.38 11.23
C GLU A 33 13.42 2.51 10.43
N PHE A 34 13.42 3.72 11.00
CA PHE A 34 14.04 4.88 10.36
C PHE A 34 15.56 4.72 10.20
N ILE A 35 16.11 5.33 9.15
CA ILE A 35 17.55 5.28 8.79
C ILE A 35 18.48 5.85 9.89
N TRP A 36 17.93 6.55 10.88
CA TRP A 36 18.67 7.18 11.99
C TRP A 36 19.01 6.23 13.15
N VAL A 37 19.17 4.93 12.90
CA VAL A 37 19.68 3.99 13.90
C VAL A 37 21.11 4.41 14.26
N LYS A 38 21.31 4.91 15.49
CA LYS A 38 22.65 5.22 16.01
C LYS A 38 23.46 3.92 16.09
N GLY A 39 24.32 3.66 15.10
CA GLY A 39 25.32 2.59 15.26
C GLY A 39 25.94 1.97 14.01
N SER A 40 25.29 1.98 12.83
CA SER A 40 25.88 1.65 11.51
C SER A 40 24.80 1.23 10.50
N TYR A 41 25.11 1.29 9.21
CA TYR A 41 24.27 0.74 8.13
C TYR A 41 23.96 -0.76 8.28
N LYS A 42 24.82 -1.53 8.96
CA LYS A 42 24.60 -2.95 9.23
C LYS A 42 23.42 -3.17 10.20
N ALA A 43 23.38 -2.40 11.29
CA ALA A 43 22.27 -2.45 12.25
C ALA A 43 20.94 -2.03 11.61
N PHE A 44 20.95 -1.03 10.72
CA PHE A 44 19.76 -0.66 9.94
C PHE A 44 19.28 -1.80 9.03
N LYS A 45 20.20 -2.51 8.35
CA LYS A 45 19.85 -3.65 7.50
C LYS A 45 19.26 -4.81 8.31
N GLU A 46 19.86 -5.13 9.45
CA GLU A 46 19.35 -6.18 10.35
C GLU A 46 17.98 -5.81 10.90
N ALA A 47 17.82 -4.57 11.38
CA ALA A 47 16.56 -4.05 11.89
C ALA A 47 15.46 -3.96 10.82
N ASN A 48 15.79 -3.92 9.52
CA ASN A 48 14.83 -3.93 8.43
C ASN A 48 14.87 -5.22 7.60
N SER A 49 15.48 -6.28 8.13
CA SER A 49 15.47 -7.59 7.48
C SER A 49 14.13 -8.29 7.72
N GLY A 50 13.49 -8.73 6.62
CA GLY A 50 12.19 -9.40 6.64
C GLY A 50 11.02 -8.50 6.22
N ASP A 51 9.85 -9.13 6.09
CA ASP A 51 8.61 -8.47 5.67
C ASP A 51 7.96 -7.73 6.85
N LYS A 52 8.30 -6.46 7.00
CA LYS A 52 7.73 -5.56 8.03
C LYS A 52 6.59 -4.74 7.45
N TYR A 53 5.54 -5.40 7.00
CA TYR A 53 4.33 -4.73 6.52
C TYR A 53 3.08 -5.36 7.09
N GLU A 54 2.05 -4.54 7.24
CA GLU A 54 0.72 -4.98 7.64
C GLU A 54 -0.19 -5.01 6.41
N THR A 55 -0.96 -6.09 6.26
CA THR A 55 -1.93 -6.25 5.19
C THR A 55 -3.34 -5.99 5.70
N CYS A 56 -4.24 -5.59 4.80
CA CYS A 56 -5.64 -5.33 5.13
C CYS A 56 -6.36 -6.57 5.67
N ASP A 57 -5.99 -7.76 5.17
CA ASP A 57 -6.52 -9.06 5.59
C ASP A 57 -8.06 -9.12 5.65
N LEU A 58 -8.73 -8.35 4.80
CA LEU A 58 -10.19 -8.38 4.73
C LEU A 58 -10.64 -9.72 4.14
N PRO A 59 -11.48 -10.50 4.85
CA PRO A 59 -11.91 -11.81 4.38
C PRO A 59 -13.00 -11.69 3.31
N MET A 60 -12.78 -12.33 2.16
CA MET A 60 -13.61 -12.18 0.96
C MET A 60 -13.93 -13.51 0.29
N CYS A 61 -15.08 -13.55 -0.39
CA CYS A 61 -15.36 -14.62 -1.36
C CYS A 61 -14.73 -14.29 -2.72
N GLU A 62 -14.56 -15.30 -3.56
CA GLU A 62 -13.96 -15.18 -4.89
C GLU A 62 -14.67 -14.17 -5.79
N LYS A 63 -16.00 -14.04 -5.65
CA LYS A 63 -16.80 -13.07 -6.41
C LYS A 63 -16.55 -11.60 -5.99
N CYS A 64 -16.14 -11.38 -4.74
CA CYS A 64 -15.88 -10.03 -4.20
C CYS A 64 -14.40 -9.64 -4.27
N ALA A 65 -13.50 -10.61 -4.45
CA ALA A 65 -12.08 -10.38 -4.59
C ALA A 65 -11.75 -9.87 -6.00
N ASN A 66 -11.03 -8.75 -6.09
CA ASN A 66 -10.56 -8.21 -7.36
C ASN A 66 -9.13 -8.69 -7.60
N LYS A 67 -8.89 -9.39 -8.71
CA LYS A 67 -7.57 -9.91 -9.05
C LYS A 67 -6.73 -8.81 -9.72
N VAL A 68 -5.59 -8.47 -9.13
CA VAL A 68 -4.67 -7.45 -9.68
C VAL A 68 -3.43 -8.10 -10.30
N SER A 69 -2.96 -9.21 -9.74
CA SER A 69 -1.89 -10.04 -10.33
C SER A 69 -2.22 -11.53 -10.18
N ARG A 70 -1.30 -12.41 -10.56
CA ARG A 70 -1.50 -13.87 -10.48
C ARG A 70 -1.84 -14.34 -9.05
N ASP A 71 -1.28 -13.64 -8.08
CA ASP A 71 -1.18 -13.96 -6.66
C ASP A 71 -1.78 -12.92 -5.72
N ARG A 72 -2.18 -11.73 -6.22
CA ARG A 72 -2.73 -10.66 -5.37
C ARG A 72 -4.20 -10.38 -5.63
N HIS A 73 -4.94 -10.39 -4.54
CA HIS A 73 -6.36 -10.09 -4.47
C HIS A 73 -6.60 -8.83 -3.63
N LEU A 74 -7.38 -7.89 -4.16
CA LEU A 74 -7.76 -6.67 -3.45
C LEU A 74 -9.26 -6.65 -3.17
N CYS A 75 -9.63 -6.04 -2.04
CA CYS A 75 -11.02 -5.73 -1.76
C CYS A 75 -11.53 -4.58 -2.64
N PRO A 76 -12.86 -4.42 -2.79
CA PRO A 76 -13.42 -3.35 -3.61
C PRO A 76 -12.95 -1.95 -3.21
N HIS A 77 -12.66 -1.73 -1.92
CA HIS A 77 -12.11 -0.46 -1.43
C HIS A 77 -10.68 -0.25 -1.92
N HIS A 78 -9.79 -1.21 -1.69
CA HIS A 78 -8.39 -1.11 -2.09
C HIS A 78 -8.18 -1.19 -3.61
N MET A 79 -9.09 -1.82 -4.34
CA MET A 79 -9.10 -1.76 -5.81
C MET A 79 -9.32 -0.34 -6.33
N LYS A 80 -10.19 0.46 -5.68
CA LYS A 80 -10.38 1.87 -6.04
C LYS A 80 -9.10 2.68 -5.82
N LEU A 81 -8.41 2.45 -4.70
CA LEU A 81 -7.13 3.10 -4.40
C LEU A 81 -6.04 2.68 -5.39
N HIS A 82 -5.95 1.39 -5.70
CA HIS A 82 -5.03 0.89 -6.71
C HIS A 82 -5.24 1.55 -8.08
N ASN A 83 -6.50 1.80 -8.48
CA ASN A 83 -6.81 2.47 -9.74
C ASN A 83 -6.47 3.97 -9.73
N GLN A 84 -6.32 4.58 -8.54
CA GLN A 84 -5.89 5.97 -8.37
C GLN A 84 -4.36 6.13 -8.29
N ARG A 85 -3.59 5.04 -8.48
CA ARG A 85 -2.11 5.06 -8.38
C ARG A 85 -1.44 6.00 -9.37
N GLU A 86 -2.07 6.27 -10.50
CA GLU A 86 -1.50 7.14 -11.52
C GLU A 86 -1.71 8.59 -11.09
N LEU A 87 -0.59 9.25 -10.78
CA LEU A 87 -0.59 10.68 -10.56
C LEU A 87 -1.04 11.37 -11.86
N PRO A 88 -1.91 12.39 -11.79
CA PRO A 88 -2.24 13.20 -12.95
C PRO A 88 -0.97 13.67 -13.65
N ASP A 89 -1.00 13.87 -14.98
CA ASP A 89 0.16 14.30 -15.78
C ASP A 89 0.90 15.52 -15.19
N ALA A 90 0.16 16.41 -14.51
CA ALA A 90 0.69 17.54 -13.74
C ALA A 90 1.72 17.17 -12.67
N TYR A 91 1.60 16.01 -12.07
CA TYR A 91 2.42 15.55 -10.95
C TYR A 91 3.36 14.43 -11.33
N GLN A 92 3.52 14.11 -12.62
CA GLN A 92 4.51 13.13 -13.06
C GLN A 92 5.93 13.58 -12.66
N LYS A 93 6.75 12.63 -12.19
CA LYS A 93 8.12 12.87 -11.67
C LYS A 93 8.99 13.73 -12.60
N LYS A 94 8.83 13.58 -13.91
CA LYS A 94 9.56 14.37 -14.91
C LYS A 94 9.18 15.86 -14.85
N ARG A 95 7.87 16.18 -14.81
CA ARG A 95 7.37 17.55 -14.62
C ARG A 95 7.84 18.14 -13.29
N GLN A 96 7.73 17.38 -12.21
CA GLN A 96 8.22 17.84 -10.90
C GLN A 96 9.72 18.13 -10.90
N HIS A 97 10.52 17.30 -11.58
CA HIS A 97 11.96 17.50 -11.71
C HIS A 97 12.28 18.76 -12.54
N GLU A 98 11.58 18.98 -13.64
CA GLU A 98 11.73 20.18 -14.48
C GLU A 98 11.37 21.46 -13.71
N GLU A 99 10.24 21.47 -12.99
CA GLU A 99 9.81 22.62 -12.18
C GLU A 99 10.78 22.91 -11.02
N LYS A 100 11.26 21.88 -10.31
CA LYS A 100 12.28 22.05 -9.27
C LYS A 100 13.59 22.61 -9.83
N ARG A 101 13.99 22.21 -11.04
CA ARG A 101 15.18 22.78 -11.70
C ARG A 101 14.99 24.27 -11.99
N LYS A 102 13.84 24.67 -12.55
CA LYS A 102 13.53 26.08 -12.81
C LYS A 102 13.58 26.92 -11.53
N ILE A 103 12.89 26.47 -10.49
CA ILE A 103 12.86 27.15 -9.18
C ILE A 103 14.27 27.28 -8.61
N ASN A 104 15.09 26.22 -8.66
CA ASN A 104 16.48 26.30 -8.19
C ASN A 104 17.33 27.28 -9.01
N THR A 105 17.13 27.34 -10.32
CA THR A 105 17.80 28.32 -11.19
C THR A 105 17.37 29.75 -10.83
N GLU A 106 16.07 30.00 -10.66
CA GLU A 106 15.53 31.30 -10.26
C GLU A 106 16.03 31.76 -8.89
N ILE A 107 16.03 30.86 -7.90
CA ILE A 107 16.58 31.13 -6.56
C ILE A 107 18.07 31.46 -6.66
N TRP A 108 18.85 30.70 -7.45
CA TRP A 108 20.27 30.96 -7.65
C TRP A 108 20.53 32.31 -8.33
N GLU A 109 19.75 32.65 -9.36
CA GLU A 109 19.85 33.94 -10.05
C GLU A 109 19.46 35.12 -9.15
N GLN A 110 18.44 34.98 -8.31
CA GLN A 110 18.06 35.98 -7.30
C GLN A 110 19.13 36.13 -6.21
N SER A 111 19.79 35.05 -5.81
CA SER A 111 20.85 35.07 -4.79
C SER A 111 22.15 35.72 -5.28
N ARG A 112 22.25 35.96 -6.60
CA ARG A 112 23.44 36.50 -7.26
C ARG A 112 23.29 37.98 -7.67
N ARG A 113 22.12 38.57 -7.40
CA ARG A 113 21.85 40.02 -7.49
C ARG A 113 22.07 40.67 -6.13
#